data_AF-A0AAW2VTH6-F1
#
_entry.id   AF-A0AAW2VTH6-F1
#
_cell.length_a   1.000
_cell.length_b   1.000
_cell.length_c   1.000
_cell.angle_alpha   90.00
_cell.angle_beta   90.00
_cell.angle_gamma   90.00
#
_symmetry.space_group_name_H-M   'P 1'
#
loop_
_entity.id
_entity.type
_entity.pdbx_description
1 polymer ?
#
loop_
_entity_poly.entity_id
_entity_poly.type
_entity_poly.pdbx_seq_one_letter_code
_entity_poly.pdbx_strand_id
1 'polypeptide(L)'
;MECVKVILTKSERASGLKINLQKFAVTFSKNVNQSLKESLARQLGVVSVDKHEKYLGLLTVSGRSKRELFVNLKNRVWSKIKS
;
A
#
# COMPACT_ATOMS: atom_id res chain seq x y z
N MET A 1 -16.23 9.35 -0.70
CA MET A 1 -15.16 9.38 0.32
C MET A 1 -15.64 8.98 1.71
N GLU A 2 -16.85 9.38 2.10
CA GLU A 2 -17.45 9.05 3.40
C GLU A 2 -17.47 7.54 3.70
N CYS A 3 -17.77 6.72 2.69
CA CYS A 3 -17.83 5.26 2.81
C CYS A 3 -16.50 4.64 3.28
N VAL A 4 -15.36 5.18 2.83
CA VAL A 4 -14.03 4.66 3.19
C VAL A 4 -13.76 4.91 4.68
N LYS A 5 -14.08 6.11 5.17
CA LYS A 5 -13.96 6.44 6.60
C LYS A 5 -14.86 5.55 7.45
N VAL A 6 -16.10 5.33 7.01
CA VAL A 6 -17.06 4.46 7.70
C VAL A 6 -16.52 3.03 7.83
N ILE A 7 -15.93 2.49 6.77
CA ILE A 7 -15.34 1.13 6.80
C ILE A 7 -14.17 1.07 7.78
N LEU A 8 -13.24 2.05 7.73
CA LEU A 8 -12.10 2.09 8.64
C LEU A 8 -12.55 2.15 10.10
N THR A 9 -13.51 3.01 10.43
CA THR A 9 -14.06 3.09 11.79
C THR A 9 -14.79 1.81 12.22
N LYS A 10 -15.49 1.12 11.31
CA LYS A 10 -16.10 -0.19 11.60
C LYS A 10 -15.03 -1.23 11.90
N SER A 11 -13.95 -1.26 11.12
CA SER A 11 -12.82 -2.16 11.35
C SER A 11 -12.12 -1.89 12.69
N GLU A 12 -11.93 -0.62 13.07
CA GLU A 12 -11.41 -0.27 14.40
C GLU A 12 -12.28 -0.80 15.53
N ARG A 13 -13.60 -0.57 15.44
CA ARG A 13 -14.55 -1.01 16.46
C ARG A 13 -14.64 -2.53 16.56
N ALA A 14 -14.64 -3.23 15.42
CA ALA A 14 -14.77 -4.68 15.39
C ALA A 14 -13.49 -5.39 15.86
N SER A 15 -12.31 -4.84 15.54
CA SER A 15 -11.02 -5.42 15.95
C SER A 15 -10.56 -4.97 17.34
N GLY A 16 -11.12 -3.87 17.87
CA GLY A 16 -10.62 -3.21 19.08
C GLY A 16 -9.27 -2.52 18.90
N LEU A 17 -8.76 -2.45 17.67
CA LEU A 17 -7.46 -1.86 17.35
C LEU A 17 -7.64 -0.48 16.73
N LYS A 18 -6.75 0.45 17.08
CA LYS A 18 -6.70 1.77 16.46
C LYS A 18 -5.90 1.72 15.17
N ILE A 19 -6.44 2.28 14.10
CA ILE A 19 -5.78 2.33 12.79
C ILE A 19 -4.76 3.47 12.80
N ASN A 20 -3.50 3.14 12.54
CA ASN A 20 -2.45 4.13 12.39
C ASN A 20 -2.40 4.64 10.94
N LEU A 21 -3.17 5.69 10.64
CA LEU A 21 -3.26 6.28 9.30
C LEU A 21 -1.91 6.76 8.73
N GLN A 22 -0.92 7.06 9.57
CA GLN A 22 0.43 7.44 9.11
C GLN A 22 1.21 6.27 8.50
N LYS A 23 0.85 5.03 8.85
CA LYS A 23 1.40 3.82 8.21
C LYS A 23 0.68 3.45 6.92
N PHE A 24 -0.50 4.02 6.66
CA PHE A 24 -1.23 3.78 5.43
C PHE A 24 -0.78 4.78 4.36
N ALA A 25 -0.76 4.27 3.14
CA ALA A 25 -0.54 5.10 1.97
C ALA A 25 -1.58 4.72 0.91
N VAL A 26 -1.86 5.66 0.02
CA VAL A 26 -2.78 5.49 -1.09
C VAL A 26 -2.03 5.72 -2.40
N THR A 27 -2.33 4.89 -3.39
CA THR A 27 -1.87 5.07 -4.77
C THR A 27 -3.07 5.37 -5.65
N PHE A 28 -2.93 6.32 -6.57
CA PHE A 28 -4.00 6.70 -7.51
C PHE A 28 -3.67 6.26 -8.93
N SER A 29 -4.70 6.00 -9.74
CA SER A 29 -4.52 5.75 -11.17
C SER A 29 -3.95 6.99 -11.88
N LYS A 30 -3.35 6.78 -13.06
CA LYS A 30 -2.76 7.85 -13.88
C LYS A 30 -3.79 8.91 -14.32
N ASN A 31 -5.07 8.55 -14.37
CA ASN A 31 -6.14 9.41 -14.88
C ASN A 31 -6.73 10.34 -13.81
N VAL A 32 -6.14 10.39 -12.61
CA VAL A 32 -6.61 11.25 -11.52
C VAL A 32 -5.79 12.53 -11.51
N ASN A 33 -6.47 13.68 -11.52
CA ASN A 33 -5.82 15.00 -11.43
C ASN A 33 -5.07 15.16 -10.10
N GLN A 34 -3.91 15.84 -10.14
CA GLN A 34 -3.05 16.02 -8.98
C GLN A 34 -3.75 16.72 -7.81
N SER A 35 -4.51 17.78 -8.09
CA SER A 35 -5.31 18.50 -7.09
C SER A 35 -6.32 17.57 -6.38
N LEU A 36 -6.93 16.67 -7.14
CA LEU A 36 -7.86 15.68 -6.61
C LEU A 36 -7.13 14.65 -5.75
N LYS A 37 -5.96 14.14 -6.18
CA LYS A 37 -5.16 13.20 -5.38
C LYS A 37 -4.82 13.79 -4.01
N GLU A 38 -4.33 15.03 -3.99
CA GLU A 38 -3.93 15.72 -2.76
C GLU A 38 -5.11 16.00 -1.84
N SER A 39 -6.25 16.43 -2.41
CA SER A 39 -7.48 16.65 -1.65
C SER A 39 -7.96 15.34 -1.00
N LEU A 40 -7.93 14.25 -1.75
CA LEU A 40 -8.38 12.93 -1.29
C LEU A 40 -7.45 12.35 -0.22
N ALA A 41 -6.13 12.46 -0.40
CA ALA A 41 -5.13 12.02 0.56
C ALA A 41 -5.23 12.81 1.88
N ARG A 42 -5.37 14.15 1.80
CA ARG A 42 -5.61 15.02 2.96
C ARG A 42 -6.90 14.66 3.69
N GLN A 43 -7.99 14.43 2.96
CA GLN A 43 -9.27 14.08 3.55
C GLN A 43 -9.23 12.75 4.31
N LEU A 44 -8.42 11.79 3.86
CA LEU A 44 -8.22 10.49 4.50
C LEU A 44 -7.12 10.49 5.58
N GLY A 45 -6.27 11.52 5.65
CA GLY A 45 -5.14 11.58 6.59
C GLY A 45 -4.03 10.57 6.28
N VAL A 46 -3.87 10.20 5.01
CA VAL A 46 -2.88 9.21 4.55
C VAL A 46 -1.89 9.83 3.56
N VAL A 47 -0.72 9.22 3.41
CA VAL A 47 0.28 9.67 2.44
C VAL A 47 -0.09 9.17 1.04
N SER A 48 -0.02 10.06 0.04
CA SER A 48 -0.11 9.64 -1.36
C SER A 48 1.27 9.17 -1.84
N VAL A 49 1.35 7.97 -2.39
CA VAL A 49 2.57 7.43 -3.01
C VAL A 49 2.31 7.08 -4.46
N ASP A 50 3.32 7.21 -5.32
CA ASP A 50 3.18 6.88 -6.73
C ASP A 50 3.01 5.38 -6.97
N LYS A 51 3.70 4.57 -6.17
CA LYS A 51 3.60 3.10 -6.18
C LYS A 51 3.93 2.55 -4.79
N HIS A 52 3.20 1.53 -4.37
CA HIS A 52 3.65 0.68 -3.27
C HIS A 52 4.76 -0.24 -3.77
N GLU A 53 6.01 0.00 -3.36
CA GLU A 53 7.14 -0.80 -3.83
C GLU A 53 7.06 -2.25 -3.39
N LYS A 54 6.78 -2.51 -2.10
CA LYS A 54 6.70 -3.85 -1.54
C LYS A 54 5.51 -4.02 -0.60
N TYR A 55 4.83 -5.14 -0.72
CA TYR A 55 3.83 -5.62 0.24
C TYR A 55 4.24 -7.00 0.74
N LEU A 56 4.37 -7.16 2.06
CA LEU A 56 4.84 -8.40 2.71
C LEU A 56 6.17 -8.94 2.13
N GLY A 57 7.02 -8.04 1.63
CA GLY A 57 8.32 -8.35 1.03
C GLY A 57 8.25 -8.89 -0.41
N LEU A 58 7.14 -8.69 -1.11
CA LEU A 58 6.97 -8.93 -2.55
C LEU A 58 6.67 -7.62 -3.25
N LEU A 59 7.07 -7.45 -4.53
CA LEU A 59 6.75 -6.22 -5.26
C LEU A 59 5.25 -6.12 -5.50
N THR A 60 4.65 -5.00 -5.11
CA THR A 60 3.18 -4.81 -5.21
C THR A 60 2.73 -4.60 -6.65
N VAL A 61 3.59 -4.04 -7.49
CA VAL A 61 3.33 -3.82 -8.91
C VAL A 61 4.29 -4.68 -9.72
N SER A 62 3.74 -5.65 -10.45
CA SER A 62 4.50 -6.42 -11.43
C SER A 62 4.08 -6.02 -12.84
N GLY A 63 5.06 -5.68 -13.68
CA GLY A 63 4.82 -5.51 -15.11
C GLY A 63 4.59 -6.87 -15.80
N ARG A 64 4.58 -6.88 -17.13
CA ARG A 64 4.48 -8.14 -17.91
C ARG A 64 5.60 -9.12 -17.58
N SER A 65 6.78 -8.61 -17.22
CA SER A 65 7.91 -9.41 -16.76
C SER A 65 7.85 -9.66 -15.26
N LYS A 66 7.90 -10.93 -14.87
CA LYS A 66 8.00 -11.36 -13.46
C LYS A 66 9.45 -11.54 -12.99
N ARG A 67 10.44 -11.21 -13.82
CA ARG A 67 11.85 -11.49 -13.55
C ARG A 67 12.32 -10.89 -12.22
N GLU A 68 11.99 -9.63 -11.97
CA GLU A 68 12.38 -8.92 -10.75
C GLU A 68 11.74 -9.51 -9.48
N LEU A 69 10.48 -9.91 -9.57
CA LEU A 69 9.80 -10.65 -8.50
C LEU A 69 10.53 -11.95 -8.16
N PHE A 70 10.87 -12.75 -9.17
CA PHE A 70 11.56 -14.03 -8.98
C PHE A 70 12.99 -13.85 -8.46
N VAL A 71 13.72 -12.83 -8.92
CA VAL A 71 15.06 -12.50 -8.40
C VAL A 71 14.98 -12.13 -6.91
N ASN A 72 14.04 -11.27 -6.52
CA ASN A 72 13.82 -10.90 -5.12
C ASN A 72 13.46 -12.13 -4.26
N LEU A 73 12.59 -13.01 -4.77
CA LEU A 73 12.22 -14.25 -4.08
C LEU A 73 13.43 -15.17 -3.90
N LYS A 74 14.20 -15.41 -4.98
CA LYS A 74 15.41 -16.24 -4.96
C LYS A 74 16.42 -15.71 -3.93
N ASN A 75 16.67 -14.40 -3.91
CA ASN A 75 17.58 -13.78 -2.95
C ASN A 75 17.12 -13.98 -1.50
N ARG A 76 15.81 -13.85 -1.23
CA ARG A 76 15.22 -14.11 0.10
C ARG A 76 15.42 -15.55 0.56
N VAL A 77 15.17 -16.52 -0.32
CA VAL A 77 15.35 -17.95 -0.02
C VAL A 77 16.82 -18.25 0.25
N TRP A 78 17.72 -17.73 -0.60
CA TRP A 78 19.16 -17.93 -0.45
C TRP A 78 19.72 -17.32 0.83
N SER A 79 19.25 -16.14 1.23
CA SER A 79 19.60 -15.51 2.50
C SER A 79 19.20 -16.33 3.73
N LYS A 80 18.15 -17.16 3.63
CA LYS A 80 17.74 -18.06 4.71
C LYS A 80 18.55 -19.35 4.75
N ILE A 81 19.01 -19.84 3.60
CA ILE A 81 19.83 -21.06 3.50
C ILE A 81 21.27 -20.82 3.95
N LYS A 82 21.79 -19.60 3.72
CA LYS A 82 23.14 -19.19 4.12
C LYS A 82 23.26 -18.70 5.57
N SER A 83 22.15 -18.68 6.31
CA SER A 83 22.09 -18.23 7.70
C SER A 83 22.14 -19.40 8.67
#